data_AF-A0A7R9W7P7-F1
#
_entry.id   AF-A0A7R9W7P7-F1
#
_cell.length_a   1.000
_cell.length_b   1.000
_cell.length_c   1.000
_cell.angle_alpha   90.00
_cell.angle_beta   90.00
_cell.angle_gamma   90.00
#
_symmetry.space_group_name_H-M   'P 1'
#
loop_
_entity.id
_entity.type
_entity.pdbx_description
1 polymer ?
#
loop_
_entity_poly.entity_id
_entity_poly.type
_entity_poly.pdbx_seq_one_letter_code
_entity_poly.pdbx_strand_id
1 'polypeptide(L)'
;VASNGKYPRNQEGKAILKGLKCPRDISTEFALENYAKYFPDTKFIVSVRHPVRWFESFYNFQAYNLYPESLPPTEDLIGACVPGSPYACAHDCNDGNHNVCTDRANFHHYLSRLGKTDMNTPEET
;
A
#
# COMPACT_ATOMS: atom_id res chain seq x y z
N VAL A 1 -0.40 40.89 19.28
CA VAL A 1 -1.07 40.04 18.26
C VAL A 1 -0.02 39.05 17.75
N ALA A 2 0.17 37.93 18.45
CA ALA A 2 1.09 36.90 18.02
C ALA A 2 0.43 36.11 16.89
N SER A 3 1.08 36.03 15.73
CA SER A 3 0.65 35.16 14.64
C SER A 3 0.72 33.71 15.11
N ASN A 4 -0.42 33.16 15.51
CA ASN A 4 -0.58 31.77 15.97
C ASN A 4 -0.22 30.81 14.84
N GLY A 5 1.02 30.32 14.83
CA GLY A 5 1.49 29.34 13.86
C GLY A 5 0.75 28.00 14.03
N LYS A 6 0.27 27.44 12.93
CA LYS A 6 -0.54 26.20 12.82
C LYS A 6 0.07 24.94 13.46
N TYR A 7 1.34 24.96 13.88
CA TYR A 7 2.08 23.79 14.38
C TYR A 7 2.99 24.12 15.59
N PRO A 8 3.17 23.18 16.53
CA PRO A 8 4.13 23.32 17.63
C PRO A 8 5.56 23.46 17.09
N ARG A 9 6.42 24.17 17.82
CA ARG A 9 7.83 24.40 17.47
C ARG A 9 8.78 23.64 18.40
N ASN A 10 9.92 23.18 17.90
CA ASN A 10 11.00 22.60 18.71
C ASN A 10 11.89 23.69 19.34
N GLN A 11 12.94 23.29 20.07
CA GLN A 11 13.89 24.22 20.72
C GLN A 11 14.64 25.13 19.72
N GLU A 12 14.73 24.74 18.45
CA GLU A 12 15.35 25.51 17.36
C GLU A 12 14.36 26.42 16.62
N GLY A 13 13.11 26.51 17.07
CA GLY A 13 12.05 27.27 16.39
C GLY A 13 11.52 26.63 15.11
N LYS A 14 11.90 25.39 14.78
CA LYS A 14 11.39 24.65 13.61
C LYS A 14 10.03 24.04 13.92
N ALA A 15 9.13 24.04 12.94
CA ALA A 15 7.82 23.41 13.07
C ALA A 15 7.95 21.89 13.19
N ILE A 16 7.26 21.32 14.17
CA ILE A 16 7.17 19.87 14.36
C ILE A 16 5.98 19.39 13.55
N LEU A 17 6.27 18.59 12.51
CA LEU A 17 5.26 17.94 11.69
C LEU A 17 4.97 16.55 12.24
N LYS A 18 3.69 16.16 12.26
CA LYS A 18 3.26 14.80 12.60
C LYS A 18 2.96 14.06 11.30
N GLY A 19 3.36 12.79 11.24
CA GLY A 19 3.12 11.92 10.10
C GLY A 19 2.59 10.57 10.55
N LEU A 20 1.86 9.91 9.64
CA LEU A 20 1.42 8.53 9.77
C LEU A 20 2.00 7.74 8.60
N LYS A 21 2.39 6.49 8.85
CA LYS A 21 2.83 5.56 7.81
C LYS A 21 1.91 4.35 7.79
N CYS A 22 1.14 4.19 6.71
CA CYS A 22 0.35 2.99 6.46
C CYS A 22 0.43 2.64 4.96
N PRO A 23 1.10 1.53 4.59
CA PRO A 23 1.25 1.14 3.18
C PRO A 23 -0.06 0.85 2.42
N ARG A 24 -1.17 0.61 3.14
CA ARG A 24 -2.47 0.24 2.56
C ARG A 24 -3.38 1.45 2.28
N ASP A 25 -3.03 2.63 2.75
CA ASP A 25 -3.95 3.78 2.70
C ASP A 25 -4.26 4.22 1.27
N ILE A 26 -3.28 4.19 0.37
CA ILE A 26 -3.52 4.54 -1.04
C ILE A 26 -4.22 3.43 -1.82
N SER A 27 -4.29 2.21 -1.29
CA SER A 27 -4.91 1.07 -1.96
C SER A 27 -6.41 0.97 -1.71
N THR A 28 -7.02 1.89 -0.95
CA THR A 28 -8.48 1.92 -0.70
C THR A 28 -9.04 3.33 -0.89
N GLU A 29 -10.19 3.45 -1.56
CA GLU A 29 -10.85 4.75 -1.77
C GLU A 29 -11.32 5.36 -0.43
N PHE A 30 -11.84 4.51 0.46
CA PHE A 30 -12.28 4.90 1.80
C PHE A 30 -11.22 5.67 2.59
N ALA A 31 -9.95 5.26 2.54
CA ALA A 31 -8.88 5.97 3.23
C ALA A 31 -8.62 7.34 2.59
N LEU A 32 -8.59 7.43 1.24
CA LEU A 32 -8.38 8.69 0.53
C LEU A 32 -9.51 9.69 0.77
N GLU A 33 -10.77 9.23 0.79
CA GLU A 33 -11.94 10.05 1.12
C GLU A 33 -11.85 10.61 2.54
N ASN A 34 -11.45 9.78 3.50
CA ASN A 34 -11.26 10.22 4.88
C ASN A 34 -10.14 11.26 5.00
N TYR A 35 -9.03 11.09 4.28
CA TYR A 35 -7.99 12.10 4.25
C TYR A 35 -8.47 13.41 3.63
N ALA A 36 -9.19 13.35 2.51
CA ALA A 36 -9.76 14.54 1.88
C ALA A 36 -10.73 15.28 2.82
N LYS A 37 -11.56 14.53 3.56
CA LYS A 37 -12.57 15.08 4.48
C LYS A 37 -11.97 15.67 5.75
N TYR A 38 -11.09 14.93 6.43
CA TYR A 38 -10.61 15.30 7.77
C TYR A 38 -9.25 16.02 7.76
N PHE A 39 -8.47 15.85 6.70
CA PHE A 39 -7.12 16.39 6.59
C PHE A 39 -6.80 16.92 5.17
N PRO A 40 -7.55 17.90 4.65
CA PRO A 40 -7.48 18.33 3.24
C PRO A 40 -6.10 18.89 2.84
N ASP A 41 -5.34 19.42 3.80
CA ASP A 41 -4.00 19.98 3.56
C ASP A 41 -2.87 18.94 3.69
N THR A 42 -3.19 17.70 4.07
CA THR A 42 -2.19 16.64 4.29
C THR A 42 -1.40 16.37 3.01
N LYS A 43 -0.10 16.13 3.19
CA LYS A 43 0.81 15.76 2.12
C LYS A 43 1.06 14.25 2.19
N PHE A 44 0.91 13.59 1.05
CA PHE A 44 1.23 12.18 0.91
C PHE A 44 2.68 12.01 0.46
N ILE A 45 3.40 11.10 1.12
CA ILE A 45 4.71 10.62 0.68
C ILE A 45 4.52 9.16 0.29
N VAL A 46 4.61 8.86 -1.00
CA VAL A 46 4.47 7.50 -1.53
C VAL A 46 5.83 7.00 -1.98
N SER A 47 6.32 5.94 -1.35
CA SER A 47 7.55 5.26 -1.76
C SER A 47 7.22 4.10 -2.70
N VAL A 48 7.82 4.08 -3.89
CA VAL A 48 7.69 3.00 -4.87
C VAL A 48 9.03 2.25 -4.96
N ARG A 49 8.97 0.94 -5.14
CA ARG A 49 10.12 0.05 -5.35
C ARG A 49 9.93 -0.70 -6.66
N HIS A 50 11.02 -1.18 -7.27
CA HIS A 50 10.93 -2.08 -8.42
C HIS A 50 9.99 -3.27 -8.12
N PRO A 51 8.96 -3.54 -8.95
CA PRO A 51 7.91 -4.53 -8.67
C PRO A 51 8.43 -5.91 -8.24
N VAL A 52 9.40 -6.47 -8.98
CA VAL A 52 10.02 -7.77 -8.65
C VAL A 52 10.67 -7.76 -7.26
N ARG A 53 11.47 -6.73 -6.94
CA ARG A 53 12.16 -6.64 -5.65
C ARG A 53 11.20 -6.32 -4.50
N TRP A 54 10.09 -5.64 -4.78
CA TRP A 54 9.03 -5.43 -3.82
C TRP A 54 8.33 -6.76 -3.51
N PHE A 55 7.96 -7.52 -4.53
CA PHE A 55 7.31 -8.81 -4.39
C PHE A 55 8.18 -9.81 -3.64
N GLU A 56 9.45 -9.94 -4.03
CA GLU A 56 10.44 -10.79 -3.34
C GLU A 56 10.52 -10.43 -1.84
N SER A 57 10.62 -9.14 -1.52
CA SER A 57 10.67 -8.68 -0.13
C SER A 57 9.39 -8.95 0.65
N PHE A 58 8.23 -8.83 -0.01
CA PHE A 58 6.93 -9.06 0.62
C PHE A 58 6.68 -10.55 0.84
N TYR A 59 6.97 -11.38 -0.17
CA TYR A 59 6.91 -12.84 -0.09
C TYR A 59 7.81 -13.36 1.04
N ASN A 60 9.08 -12.93 1.07
CA ASN A 60 10.02 -13.35 2.12
C ASN A 60 9.58 -12.91 3.52
N PHE A 61 9.00 -11.72 3.66
CA PHE A 61 8.44 -11.27 4.93
C PHE A 61 7.30 -12.20 5.39
N GLN A 62 6.38 -12.51 4.48
CA GLN A 62 5.22 -13.36 4.77
C GLN A 62 5.66 -14.79 5.09
N ALA A 63 6.55 -15.37 4.28
CA ALA A 63 7.09 -16.71 4.47
C ALA A 63 7.82 -16.80 5.80
N TYR A 64 8.73 -15.88 6.09
CA TYR A 64 9.56 -16.02 7.28
C TYR A 64 8.80 -15.72 8.59
N ASN A 65 7.91 -14.71 8.59
CA ASN A 65 7.35 -14.18 9.84
C ASN A 65 5.93 -14.65 10.14
N LEU A 66 5.12 -14.93 9.12
CA LEU A 66 3.68 -15.17 9.31
C LEU A 66 3.26 -16.58 8.88
N TYR A 67 3.85 -17.10 7.81
CA TYR A 67 3.35 -18.25 7.05
C TYR A 67 4.49 -19.16 6.51
N PRO A 68 5.37 -19.68 7.37
CA PRO A 68 6.57 -20.43 6.94
C PRO A 68 6.29 -21.73 6.22
N GLU A 69 5.14 -22.34 6.44
CA GLU A 69 4.77 -23.63 5.85
C GLU A 69 3.52 -23.57 4.96
N SER A 70 2.89 -22.40 4.83
CA SER A 70 1.59 -22.26 4.16
C SER A 70 1.59 -21.37 2.91
N LEU A 71 2.71 -20.72 2.58
CA LEU A 71 2.78 -19.96 1.33
C LEU A 71 3.03 -20.86 0.12
N PRO A 72 2.26 -20.67 -0.96
CA PRO A 72 2.45 -21.42 -2.19
C PRO A 72 3.72 -20.97 -2.93
N PRO A 73 4.22 -21.80 -3.86
CA PRO A 73 5.27 -21.42 -4.81
C PRO A 73 4.98 -20.09 -5.52
N THR A 74 6.04 -19.36 -5.89
CA THR A 74 5.88 -18.02 -6.49
C THR A 74 5.19 -18.02 -7.84
N GLU A 75 5.28 -19.13 -8.58
CA GLU A 75 4.63 -19.36 -9.88
C GLU A 75 3.11 -19.33 -9.74
N ASP A 76 2.59 -19.79 -8.60
CA ASP A 76 1.17 -19.84 -8.26
C ASP A 76 0.62 -18.48 -7.79
N LEU A 77 1.51 -17.49 -7.61
CA LEU A 77 1.19 -16.14 -7.14
C LEU A 77 1.11 -15.10 -8.26
N ILE A 78 1.24 -15.54 -9.51
CA ILE A 78 1.14 -14.68 -10.69
C ILE A 78 -0.32 -14.27 -10.92
N GLY A 79 -0.56 -12.97 -11.01
CA GLY A 79 -1.87 -12.38 -11.28
C GLY A 79 -2.57 -11.87 -10.01
N ALA A 80 -3.91 -11.89 -10.06
CA ALA A 80 -4.78 -11.24 -9.07
C ALA A 80 -4.95 -12.05 -7.79
N CYS A 81 -5.12 -11.35 -6.66
CA CYS A 81 -5.46 -11.93 -5.35
C CYS A 81 -6.98 -12.18 -5.25
N VAL A 82 -7.57 -13.02 -6.12
CA VAL A 82 -9.03 -13.20 -6.22
C VAL A 82 -9.54 -14.52 -5.66
N PRO A 83 -10.60 -14.55 -4.82
CA PRO A 83 -11.26 -15.78 -4.36
C PRO A 83 -11.58 -16.73 -5.52
N GLY A 84 -11.09 -17.96 -5.48
CA GLY A 84 -11.22 -18.94 -6.57
C GLY A 84 -9.99 -19.10 -7.47
N SER A 85 -8.95 -18.28 -7.32
CA SER A 85 -7.58 -18.78 -7.56
C SER A 85 -7.34 -19.97 -6.61
N PRO A 86 -6.55 -21.00 -6.99
CA PRO A 86 -6.29 -22.18 -6.15
C PRO A 86 -5.79 -21.85 -4.73
N TYR A 87 -5.47 -20.59 -4.44
CA TYR A 87 -4.91 -20.12 -3.17
C TYR A 87 -5.64 -18.91 -2.57
N ALA A 88 -6.80 -18.51 -3.07
CA ALA A 88 -7.44 -17.30 -2.59
C ALA A 88 -8.55 -17.58 -1.58
N CYS A 89 -8.26 -17.26 -0.33
CA CYS A 89 -9.19 -17.38 0.76
C CYS A 89 -8.98 -16.20 1.72
N ALA A 90 -10.10 -15.68 2.21
CA ALA A 90 -10.13 -14.53 3.09
C ALA A 90 -10.01 -15.00 4.54
N HIS A 91 -9.01 -14.49 5.25
CA HIS A 91 -8.83 -14.43 6.71
C HIS A 91 -8.89 -15.73 7.57
N ASP A 92 -9.47 -16.84 7.12
CA ASP A 92 -9.75 -18.05 7.93
C ASP A 92 -9.32 -19.38 7.27
N CYS A 93 -8.30 -19.33 6.43
CA CYS A 93 -7.77 -20.49 5.74
C CYS A 93 -6.32 -20.72 6.12
N ASN A 94 -6.02 -21.96 6.51
CA ASN A 94 -4.66 -22.41 6.74
C ASN A 94 -3.86 -22.51 5.43
N ASP A 95 -4.55 -22.62 4.29
CA ASP A 95 -3.95 -22.79 2.96
C ASP A 95 -4.40 -21.64 2.04
N GLY A 96 -3.46 -20.78 1.64
CA GLY A 96 -3.76 -19.69 0.72
C GLY A 96 -2.57 -18.76 0.44
N ASN A 97 -2.75 -17.82 -0.47
CA ASN A 97 -1.73 -16.86 -0.86
C ASN A 97 -1.53 -15.75 0.18
N HIS A 98 -2.34 -15.72 1.24
CA HIS A 98 -2.28 -14.74 2.33
C HIS A 98 -2.16 -13.29 1.84
N ASN A 99 -2.89 -12.95 0.76
CA ASN A 99 -2.84 -11.66 0.09
C ASN A 99 -1.47 -11.30 -0.54
N VAL A 100 -0.66 -12.30 -0.86
CA VAL A 100 0.59 -12.18 -1.63
C VAL A 100 0.30 -12.59 -3.07
N CYS A 101 0.37 -11.65 -4.01
CA CYS A 101 0.22 -11.91 -5.44
C CYS A 101 0.91 -10.80 -6.24
N THR A 102 1.27 -11.05 -7.49
CA THR A 102 2.00 -10.08 -8.31
C THR A 102 1.16 -8.86 -8.68
N ASP A 103 -0.17 -8.97 -8.75
CA ASP A 103 -1.07 -7.85 -9.04
C ASP A 103 -0.95 -6.70 -8.02
N ARG A 104 -0.59 -7.02 -6.77
CA ARG A 104 -0.32 -5.97 -5.77
C ARG A 104 0.92 -5.12 -6.07
N ALA A 105 1.76 -5.56 -6.99
CA ALA A 105 2.90 -4.79 -7.48
C ALA A 105 2.53 -3.87 -8.66
N ASN A 106 1.27 -3.85 -9.10
CA ASN A 106 0.76 -2.94 -10.12
C ASN A 106 0.55 -1.53 -9.55
N PHE A 107 1.67 -0.89 -9.18
CA PHE A 107 1.66 0.39 -8.45
C PHE A 107 0.97 1.54 -9.21
N HIS A 108 0.92 1.48 -10.54
CA HIS A 108 0.26 2.47 -11.37
C HIS A 108 -1.25 2.58 -11.05
N HIS A 109 -1.94 1.46 -10.75
CA HIS A 109 -3.36 1.51 -10.33
C HIS A 109 -3.57 2.27 -9.02
N TYR A 110 -2.62 2.19 -8.07
CA TYR A 110 -2.75 2.93 -6.80
C TYR A 110 -2.38 4.41 -6.98
N LEU A 111 -1.44 4.69 -7.88
CA LEU A 111 -1.00 6.05 -8.19
C LEU A 111 -2.02 6.82 -9.03
N SER A 112 -2.79 6.15 -9.89
CA SER A 112 -3.85 6.77 -10.67
C SER A 112 -4.98 7.33 -9.81
N ARG A 113 -5.26 6.71 -8.65
CA ARG A 113 -6.20 7.25 -7.64
C ARG A 113 -5.77 8.60 -7.07
N LEU A 114 -4.48 8.92 -7.15
CA LEU A 114 -3.90 10.20 -6.76
C LEU A 114 -3.71 11.15 -7.97
N GLY A 115 -4.21 10.76 -9.15
CA GLY A 115 -4.00 11.47 -10.42
C GLY A 115 -2.52 11.53 -10.83
N LYS A 116 -1.73 10.52 -10.47
CA LYS A 116 -0.28 10.47 -10.77
C LYS A 116 0.08 9.58 -11.96
N THR A 117 -0.85 8.76 -12.42
CA THR A 117 -0.68 7.88 -13.57
C THR A 117 -1.98 7.86 -14.35
N ASP A 118 -1.90 8.04 -15.65
CA ASP A 118 -3.04 7.88 -16.55
C ASP A 118 -3.34 6.38 -16.70
N MET A 119 -4.59 6.01 -16.95
CA MET A 119 -5.03 4.60 -17.08
C MET A 119 -5.59 4.37 -18.49
N ASN A 120 -4.91 4.92 -19.48
CA ASN A 120 -5.42 5.04 -20.85
C ASN A 120 -4.79 4.01 -21.81
N THR A 121 -3.79 3.26 -21.35
CA THR A 121 -3.15 2.20 -22.14
C THR A 121 -3.61 0.81 -21.68
N PRO A 122 -3.65 -0.19 -22.57
CA PRO A 122 -4.00 -1.57 -22.21
C PRO A 122 -3.10 -2.16 -21.12
N GLU A 123 -1.84 -1.75 -21.06
CA GLU A 123 -0.88 -2.16 -20.02
C GLU A 123 -1.18 -1.56 -18.64
N GLU A 124 -1.94 -0.46 -18.61
CA GLU A 124 -2.35 0.26 -17.41
C GLU A 124 -3.79 -0.06 -16.97
N THR A 125 -4.59 -0.80 -17.75
CA THR A 125 -6.01 -1.12 -17.44
C THR A 125 -6.22 -2.56 -17.03
#